data_AF-N1W3C5-F1
#
_entry.id   AF-N1W3C5-F1
#
_cell.length_a   1.000
_cell.length_b   1.000
_cell.length_c   1.000
_cell.angle_alpha   90.00
_cell.angle_beta   90.00
_cell.angle_gamma   90.00
#
_symmetry.space_group_name_H-M   'P 1'
#
loop_
_entity.id
_entity.type
_entity.pdbx_description
1 polymer ?
#
loop_
_entity_poly.entity_id
_entity_poly.type
_entity_poly.pdbx_seq_one_letter_code
_entity_poly.pdbx_strand_id
1 'polypeptide(L)' 'MLNNHWNKKNLLILTIYLTGFSIGTISHGMNMVKLGFFGYTFAPFVLNVFWTSLLILDPLVIFFYLHRLRLHKRRFF' A
#
# COMPACT_ATOMS: atom_id res chain seq x y z
N MET A 1 29.68 10.23 13.64
CA MET A 1 28.38 10.95 13.64
C MET A 1 27.61 10.53 12.40
N LEU A 2 26.68 9.58 12.51
CA LEU A 2 25.84 9.19 11.38
C LEU A 2 24.85 10.32 11.11
N ASN A 3 24.93 10.86 9.90
CA ASN A 3 24.15 11.99 9.43
C ASN A 3 22.66 11.64 9.53
N ASN A 4 21.97 12.15 10.56
CA ASN A 4 20.57 11.86 10.87
C ASN A 4 19.59 12.52 9.88
N HIS A 5 20.09 12.94 8.70
CA HIS A 5 19.30 13.28 7.53
C HIS A 5 18.65 12.03 6.96
N TRP A 6 17.69 11.45 7.69
CA TRP A 6 16.51 10.93 7.00
C TRP A 6 16.02 12.09 6.14
N ASN A 7 16.34 12.02 4.86
CA ASN A 7 16.08 13.09 3.90
C ASN A 7 14.58 13.34 3.96
N LYS A 8 14.12 14.52 4.41
CA LYS A 8 12.68 14.81 4.57
C LYS A 8 11.87 14.40 3.32
N LYS A 9 12.53 14.44 2.16
CA LYS A 9 12.09 13.89 0.87
C LYS A 9 11.72 12.40 0.92
N ASN A 10 12.55 11.53 1.48
CA ASN A 10 12.28 10.09 1.59
C ASN A 10 11.07 9.81 2.50
N LEU A 11 10.96 10.55 3.60
CA LEU A 11 9.80 10.43 4.50
C LEU A 11 8.51 10.90 3.79
N LEU A 12 8.58 12.01 3.06
CA LEU A 12 7.47 12.51 2.27
C LEU A 12 7.03 11.49 1.21
N ILE A 13 7.98 10.96 0.44
CA ILE A 13 7.73 9.91 -0.57
C ILE A 13 7.05 8.72 0.09
N LEU A 14 7.56 8.28 1.24
CA LEU A 14 6.98 7.15 1.97
C LEU A 14 5.53 7.43 2.40
N THR A 15 5.26 8.60 2.96
CA THR A 15 3.91 9.00 3.37
C THR A 15 2.96 9.04 2.17
N ILE A 16 3.40 9.55 1.02
CA ILE A 16 2.62 9.55 -0.22
C ILE A 16 2.27 8.11 -0.63
N TYR A 17 3.26 7.20 -0.66
CA TYR A 17 3.01 5.80 -1.00
C TYR A 17 2.05 5.12 -0.02
N LEU A 18 2.31 5.25 1.29
CA LEU A 18 1.44 4.65 2.32
C LEU A 18 -0.01 5.15 2.19
N THR A 19 -0.18 6.44 1.93
CA THR A 19 -1.51 7.04 1.74
C THR A 19 -2.18 6.51 0.47
N GLY A 20 -1.45 6.48 -0.65
CA GLY A 20 -1.96 5.98 -1.94
C GLY A 20 -2.41 4.52 -1.87
N PHE A 21 -1.57 3.63 -1.35
CA PHE A 21 -1.91 2.21 -1.18
C PHE A 21 -3.07 2.01 -0.19
N SER A 22 -3.16 2.81 0.87
CA SER A 22 -4.27 2.73 1.82
C SER A 22 -5.60 3.12 1.17
N ILE A 23 -5.62 4.24 0.44
CA ILE A 23 -6.81 4.71 -0.29
C ILE A 23 -7.20 3.69 -1.37
N GLY A 24 -6.24 3.12 -2.09
CA GLY A 24 -6.46 2.06 -3.09
C GLY A 24 -7.12 0.83 -2.48
N THR A 25 -6.54 0.30 -1.39
CA THR A 25 -7.08 -0.85 -0.65
C THR A 25 -8.54 -0.60 -0.21
N ILE A 26 -8.80 0.55 0.42
CA ILE A 26 -10.14 0.90 0.90
C ILE A 26 -11.12 1.00 -0.26
N SER A 27 -10.72 1.65 -1.35
CA SER A 27 -11.57 1.84 -2.53
C SER A 27 -11.93 0.50 -3.18
N HIS A 28 -10.94 -0.39 -3.39
CA HIS A 28 -11.18 -1.71 -3.95
C HIS A 28 -11.97 -2.61 -2.99
N GLY A 29 -11.74 -2.51 -1.69
CA GLY A 29 -12.55 -3.19 -0.66
C GLY A 29 -14.01 -2.74 -0.67
N MET A 30 -14.26 -1.45 -0.71
CA MET A 30 -15.61 -0.89 -0.83
C MET A 30 -16.30 -1.34 -2.12
N ASN A 31 -15.58 -1.34 -3.24
CA ASN A 31 -16.12 -1.83 -4.51
C ASN A 31 -16.45 -3.32 -4.44
N MET A 32 -15.62 -4.14 -3.81
CA MET A 32 -15.90 -5.57 -3.63
C MET A 32 -17.11 -5.82 -2.73
N VAL A 33 -17.30 -5.03 -1.67
CA VAL A 33 -18.50 -5.11 -0.82
C VAL A 33 -19.76 -4.71 -1.58
N LYS A 34 -19.69 -3.70 -2.45
CA LYS A 34 -20.85 -3.18 -3.21
C LYS A 34 -21.19 -4.02 -4.44
N LEU A 35 -20.17 -4.48 -5.17
CA LEU A 35 -20.31 -5.12 -6.48
C LEU A 35 -20.11 -6.64 -6.42
N GLY A 36 -19.60 -7.16 -5.30
CA GLY A 36 -19.21 -8.56 -5.17
C GLY A 36 -17.80 -8.85 -5.68
N PHE A 37 -17.39 -10.12 -5.54
CA PHE A 37 -16.11 -10.60 -6.05
C PHE A 37 -16.11 -10.56 -7.59
N PHE A 38 -15.10 -9.93 -8.20
CA PHE A 38 -15.05 -9.64 -9.64
C PHE A 38 -16.28 -8.87 -10.18
N GLY A 39 -16.82 -7.94 -9.36
CA GLY A 39 -18.04 -7.21 -9.67
C GLY A 39 -17.92 -6.10 -10.73
N TYR A 40 -16.76 -5.88 -11.36
CA TYR A 40 -16.60 -4.86 -12.40
C TYR A 40 -17.08 -5.39 -13.74
N THR A 41 -18.38 -5.32 -13.99
CA THR A 41 -19.04 -5.82 -15.21
C THR A 41 -18.66 -5.05 -16.47
N PHE A 42 -18.20 -3.81 -16.34
CA PHE A 42 -17.74 -2.97 -17.45
C PHE A 42 -16.29 -3.25 -17.87
N ALA A 43 -15.53 -4.02 -17.07
CA ALA A 43 -14.10 -4.20 -17.25
C ALA A 43 -13.77 -5.65 -17.66
N PRO A 44 -12.73 -5.87 -18.50
CA PRO A 44 -12.23 -7.20 -18.80
C PRO A 44 -11.89 -8.00 -17.53
N PHE A 45 -11.99 -9.33 -17.62
CA PHE A 45 -11.69 -10.23 -16.51
C PHE A 45 -10.30 -9.99 -15.90
N VAL A 46 -9.29 -9.71 -16.73
CA VAL A 46 -7.92 -9.42 -16.27
C VAL A 46 -7.87 -8.21 -15.34
N LEU A 47 -8.66 -7.16 -15.62
CA LEU A 47 -8.74 -5.98 -14.75
C LEU A 47 -9.46 -6.30 -13.42
N ASN A 48 -10.49 -7.14 -13.46
CA ASN A 48 -11.15 -7.63 -12.26
C ASN A 48 -10.15 -8.38 -11.35
N VAL A 49 -9.38 -9.31 -11.92
CA VAL A 49 -8.34 -10.04 -11.19
C VAL A 49 -7.29 -9.09 -10.63
N PHE A 50 -6.83 -8.14 -11.45
CA PHE A 50 -5.87 -7.13 -11.02
C PHE A 50 -6.40 -6.32 -9.82
N TRP A 51 -7.56 -5.68 -9.93
CA TRP A 51 -8.11 -4.86 -8.84
C TRP A 51 -8.46 -5.66 -7.58
N THR A 52 -8.93 -6.90 -7.74
CA THR A 52 -9.15 -7.79 -6.60
C THR A 52 -7.83 -8.18 -5.94
N SER A 53 -6.75 -8.38 -6.70
CA SER A 53 -5.44 -8.71 -6.12
C SER A 53 -4.85 -7.55 -5.29
N LEU A 54 -5.22 -6.30 -5.58
CA LEU A 54 -4.77 -5.11 -4.83
C LEU A 54 -5.22 -5.12 -3.36
N LEU A 55 -6.33 -5.79 -3.03
CA LEU A 55 -6.75 -6.00 -1.63
C LEU A 55 -5.71 -6.75 -0.79
N ILE A 56 -4.82 -7.51 -1.43
CA ILE A 56 -3.76 -8.27 -0.77
C ILE A 56 -2.41 -7.56 -0.98
N LEU A 57 -2.13 -7.14 -2.21
CA LEU A 57 -0.84 -6.55 -2.56
C LEU A 57 -0.59 -5.21 -1.86
N ASP A 58 -1.60 -4.34 -1.76
CA ASP A 58 -1.43 -3.03 -1.13
C ASP A 58 -1.12 -3.14 0.37
N PRO A 59 -1.85 -3.94 1.19
CA PRO A 59 -1.46 -4.19 2.58
C PRO A 59 -0.08 -4.83 2.73
N LEU A 60 0.33 -5.72 1.82
CA LEU A 60 1.67 -6.31 1.85
C LEU A 60 2.76 -5.26 1.63
N VAL A 61 2.57 -4.35 0.68
CA VAL A 61 3.50 -3.24 0.43
C VAL A 61 3.60 -2.35 1.66
N ILE A 62 2.46 -1.94 2.24
CA ILE A 62 2.41 -1.16 3.49
C ILE A 62 3.16 -1.90 4.60
N PHE A 63 2.88 -3.19 4.79
CA PHE A 63 3.53 -4.02 5.80
C PHE A 63 5.04 -4.07 5.63
N PHE A 64 5.56 -4.31 4.42
CA PHE A 64 6.99 -4.34 4.17
C PHE A 64 7.66 -3.00 4.43
N TYR A 65 7.02 -1.89 4.06
CA TYR A 65 7.53 -0.56 4.34
C TYR A 65 7.58 -0.27 5.86
N LEU A 66 6.52 -0.56 6.59
CA LEU A 66 6.48 -0.39 8.05
C LEU A 66 7.48 -1.30 8.77
N HIS A 67 7.63 -2.55 8.30
CA HIS A 67 8.62 -3.48 8.84
C HIS A 67 10.05 -2.97 8.64
N ARG A 68 10.36 -2.43 7.45
CA ARG A 68 11.66 -1.83 7.15
C ARG A 68 11.96 -0.62 8.04
N LEU A 69 10.96 0.25 8.26
CA LEU A 69 11.11 1.38 9.18
C LEU A 69 11.41 0.91 10.61
N ARG A 70 10.70 -0.11 11.09
CA ARG A 70 10.91 -0.70 12.42
C ARG A 70 12.32 -1.29 12.56
N LEU A 71 12.78 -2.05 11.57
CA LEU A 71 14.12 -2.63 11.57
C LEU A 71 15.21 -1.56 11.57
N HIS A 72 15.03 -0.49 10.80
CA HIS A 72 15.98 0.61 10.79
C HIS A 72 16.05 1.27 12.17
N LYS A 73 14.91 1.54 12.82
CA LYS A 73 14.86 2.10 14.18
C LYS A 73 15.58 1.23 15.23
N ARG A 74 15.52 -0.11 15.09
CA ARG A 74 16.15 -1.07 16.01
C ARG A 74 17.67 -1.18 15.88
N ARG A 75 18.25 -0.80 14.74
CA ARG A 75 19.70 -0.87 14.51
C ARG A 75 20.52 0.24 15.20
N PHE A 76 19.85 1.17 15.88
CA PHE A 76 20.45 2.34 16.52
C PHE A 76 20.29 2.37 18.06
N PHE A 77 19.80 1.29 18.67
CA PHE A 77 19.75 1.08 20.12
C PHE A 77 20.59 -0.12 20.49
#